data_AF-A0A7S2NF29-F1
#
_entry.id   AF-A0A7S2NF29-F1
#
_cell.length_a   1.000
_cell.length_b   1.000
_cell.length_c   1.000
_cell.angle_alpha   90.00
_cell.angle_beta   90.00
_cell.angle_gamma   90.00
#
_symmetry.space_group_name_H-M   'P 1'
#
loop_
_entity.id
_entity.type
_entity.pdbx_description
1 polymer ?
#
loop_
_entity_poly.entity_id
_entity_poly.type
_entity_poly.pdbx_seq_one_letter_code
_entity_poly.pdbx_strand_id
1 'polypeptide(L)'
;NAVAFVGLTAHWPESVCLFHTRFGGRCYPEEFSNVRPGNKETSVEQQLPQNWRDDTDQAVYEAAKERFWAEMARYKVTRDLCARSICPGVDSAIFDTAAFSKDAGPSRPPSKRASFKVHGAHQELEYDED
;
A
#
# COMPACT_ATOMS: atom_id res chain seq x y z
N ASN A 1 4.40 20.30 5.66
CA ASN A 1 5.45 19.27 5.60
C ASN A 1 4.94 18.10 4.78
N ALA A 2 5.68 17.67 3.75
CA ALA A 2 5.30 16.54 2.90
C ALA A 2 6.22 15.34 3.20
N VAL A 3 5.64 14.13 3.26
CA VAL A 3 6.43 12.90 3.41
C VAL A 3 7.22 12.62 2.14
N ALA A 4 8.45 12.13 2.30
CA ALA A 4 9.27 11.81 1.14
C ALA A 4 8.66 10.63 0.39
N PHE A 5 8.46 9.48 1.03
CA PHE A 5 8.02 8.23 0.40
C PHE A 5 6.89 7.58 1.20
N VAL A 6 6.03 6.82 0.52
CA VAL A 6 4.94 6.03 1.11
C VAL A 6 4.98 4.63 0.49
N GLY A 7 5.05 3.61 1.34
CA GLY A 7 4.92 2.19 0.96
C GLY A 7 3.70 1.55 1.60
N LEU A 8 3.29 0.39 1.09
CA LEU A 8 2.18 -0.39 1.62
C LEU A 8 2.66 -1.79 2.00
N THR A 9 2.37 -2.24 3.22
CA THR A 9 2.72 -3.59 3.68
C THR A 9 2.09 -4.69 2.83
N ALA A 10 0.85 -4.49 2.35
CA ALA A 10 0.18 -5.42 1.44
C ALA A 10 0.85 -5.53 0.06
N HIS A 11 1.71 -4.57 -0.28
CA HIS A 11 2.50 -4.51 -1.52
C HIS A 11 3.98 -4.30 -1.16
N TRP A 12 4.47 -5.09 -0.21
CA TRP A 12 5.82 -4.94 0.34
C TRP A 12 6.91 -5.02 -0.73
N PRO A 13 6.92 -6.03 -1.63
CA PRO A 13 7.93 -6.10 -2.69
C PRO A 13 7.93 -4.86 -3.59
N GLU A 14 6.75 -4.39 -4.01
CA GLU A 14 6.62 -3.20 -4.83
C GLU A 14 7.05 -1.93 -4.09
N SER A 15 6.82 -1.87 -2.78
CA SER A 15 7.27 -0.75 -1.93
C SER A 15 8.78 -0.64 -1.86
N VAL A 16 9.47 -1.76 -1.62
CA VAL A 16 10.94 -1.82 -1.61
C VAL A 16 11.49 -1.46 -2.99
N CYS A 17 10.94 -2.05 -4.06
CA CYS A 17 11.35 -1.73 -5.42
C CYS A 17 11.15 -0.26 -5.80
N LEU A 18 10.01 0.34 -5.43
CA LEU A 18 9.72 1.77 -5.66
C LEU A 18 10.71 2.65 -4.91
N PHE A 19 11.05 2.30 -3.67
CA PHE A 19 12.06 3.01 -2.88
C PHE A 19 13.41 3.03 -3.59
N HIS A 20 13.91 1.87 -4.04
CA HIS A 20 15.18 1.78 -4.79
C HIS A 20 15.11 2.46 -6.15
N THR A 21 13.96 2.44 -6.82
CA THR A 21 13.77 3.18 -8.08
C THR A 21 13.95 4.68 -7.87
N ARG A 22 13.46 5.19 -6.74
CA ARG A 22 13.43 6.61 -6.45
C ARG A 22 14.73 7.14 -5.87
N PHE A 23 15.35 6.40 -4.96
CA PHE A 23 16.51 6.85 -4.19
C PHE A 23 17.80 6.14 -4.56
N GLY A 24 17.73 5.09 -5.39
CA GLY A 24 18.88 4.27 -5.75
C GLY A 24 19.23 3.24 -4.67
N GLY A 25 20.48 2.75 -4.74
CA GLY A 25 20.95 1.65 -3.91
C GLY A 25 20.62 0.27 -4.49
N ARG A 26 21.40 -0.73 -4.10
CA ARG A 26 21.13 -2.12 -4.49
C ARG A 26 20.06 -2.71 -3.60
N CYS A 27 19.20 -3.55 -4.18
CA CYS A 27 18.31 -4.39 -3.39
C CYS A 27 19.09 -5.54 -2.76
N TYR A 28 18.70 -5.93 -1.56
CA TYR A 28 19.19 -7.07 -0.80
C TYR A 28 18.04 -8.06 -0.55
N PRO A 29 18.25 -9.38 -0.73
CA PRO A 29 17.19 -10.38 -0.49
C PRO A 29 16.53 -10.29 0.89
N GLU A 30 17.29 -9.86 1.90
CA GLU A 30 16.84 -9.71 3.28
C GLU A 30 15.75 -8.64 3.43
N GLU A 31 15.72 -7.63 2.55
CA GLU A 31 14.69 -6.57 2.54
C GLU A 31 13.30 -7.11 2.21
N PHE A 32 13.22 -8.28 1.57
CA PHE A 32 11.97 -8.93 1.18
C PHE A 32 11.51 -10.01 2.18
N SER A 33 12.28 -10.21 3.25
CA SER A 33 11.96 -11.19 4.29
C SER A 33 11.04 -10.59 5.36
N ASN A 34 10.07 -11.37 5.86
CA ASN A 34 9.24 -10.95 6.99
C ASN A 34 10.01 -11.05 8.30
N VAL A 35 10.60 -9.93 8.74
CA VAL A 35 11.36 -9.83 10.00
C VAL A 35 10.48 -9.59 11.24
N ARG A 36 9.17 -9.41 11.05
CA ARG A 36 8.18 -9.25 12.12
C ARG A 36 7.00 -10.20 11.87
N PRO A 37 7.21 -11.51 12.01
CA PRO A 37 6.10 -12.46 11.95
C PRO A 37 5.08 -12.07 13.02
N GLY A 38 3.84 -11.85 12.60
CA GLY A 38 2.75 -11.58 13.55
C GLY A 38 2.54 -12.79 14.47
N ASN A 39 2.29 -12.55 15.75
CA ASN A 39 1.90 -13.59 16.70
C ASN A 39 0.46 -14.01 16.40
N LYS A 40 0.26 -15.22 15.89
CA LYS A 40 -1.08 -15.76 15.58
C LYS A 40 -1.94 -16.00 16.83
N GLU A 41 -1.30 -16.16 17.98
CA GLU A 41 -1.94 -16.43 19.28
C GLU A 41 -2.63 -15.20 19.90
N THR A 42 -2.33 -13.99 19.39
CA THR A 42 -2.84 -12.73 19.95
C THR A 42 -3.21 -11.74 18.84
N SER A 43 -3.87 -12.19 17.76
CA SER A 43 -4.37 -11.23 16.79
C SER A 43 -5.45 -10.40 17.47
N VAL A 44 -5.23 -9.10 17.55
CA VAL A 44 -6.21 -8.16 18.10
C VAL A 44 -7.52 -8.25 17.31
N GLU A 45 -7.48 -8.69 16.03
CA GLU A 45 -8.68 -9.08 15.27
C GLU A 45 -9.61 -10.06 16.01
N GLN A 46 -9.10 -10.99 16.83
CA GLN A 46 -9.96 -11.91 17.58
C GLN A 46 -10.68 -11.22 18.75
N GLN A 47 -10.21 -10.05 19.17
CA GLN A 47 -10.77 -9.26 20.27
C GLN A 47 -11.61 -8.06 19.77
N LEU A 48 -11.52 -7.72 18.49
CA LEU A 48 -12.27 -6.63 17.89
C LEU A 48 -13.63 -7.13 17.38
N PRO A 49 -14.70 -6.35 17.54
CA PRO A 49 -15.97 -6.62 16.85
C PRO A 49 -15.75 -6.82 15.35
N GLN A 50 -16.51 -7.73 14.71
CA GLN A 50 -16.38 -8.00 13.26
C GLN A 50 -16.58 -6.75 12.37
N ASN A 51 -17.21 -5.71 12.90
CA ASN A 51 -17.46 -4.43 12.26
C ASN A 51 -16.58 -3.29 12.80
N TRP A 52 -15.56 -3.60 13.60
CA TRP A 52 -14.64 -2.58 14.09
C TRP A 52 -13.91 -1.95 12.92
N ARG A 53 -14.02 -0.64 12.84
CA ARG A 53 -13.39 0.19 11.82
C ARG A 53 -12.90 1.44 12.50
N ASP A 54 -11.62 1.73 12.32
CA ASP A 54 -11.08 3.04 12.65
C ASP A 54 -11.14 3.91 11.39
N ASP A 55 -12.12 4.78 11.32
CA ASP A 55 -12.33 5.67 10.17
C ASP A 55 -11.14 6.63 9.95
N THR A 56 -10.39 6.96 11.01
CA THR A 56 -9.22 7.83 10.92
C THR A 56 -8.07 7.10 10.25
N ASP A 57 -7.77 5.89 10.71
CA ASP A 57 -6.75 5.04 10.10
C ASP A 57 -7.11 4.69 8.65
N GLN A 58 -8.40 4.43 8.40
CA GLN A 58 -8.90 4.15 7.06
C GLN A 58 -8.66 5.33 6.10
N ALA A 59 -8.95 6.56 6.52
CA ALA A 59 -8.73 7.75 5.71
C ALA A 59 -7.24 7.95 5.37
N VAL A 60 -6.34 7.73 6.34
CA VAL A 60 -4.89 7.81 6.13
C VAL A 60 -4.41 6.71 5.18
N TYR A 61 -4.89 5.47 5.36
CA TYR A 61 -4.54 4.34 4.51
C TYR A 61 -5.02 4.53 3.06
N GLU A 62 -6.21 5.08 2.84
CA GLU A 62 -6.72 5.41 1.51
C GLU A 62 -5.86 6.47 0.82
N ALA A 63 -5.54 7.56 1.51
CA ALA A 63 -4.65 8.60 0.98
C ALA A 63 -3.24 8.04 0.67
N ALA A 64 -2.71 7.17 1.55
CA ALA A 64 -1.43 6.50 1.35
C ALA A 64 -1.46 5.59 0.11
N LYS A 65 -2.55 4.85 -0.09
CA LYS A 65 -2.74 3.94 -1.22
C LYS A 65 -2.84 4.69 -2.54
N GLU A 66 -3.61 5.78 -2.59
CA GLU A 66 -3.66 6.66 -3.76
C GLU A 66 -2.28 7.22 -4.09
N ARG A 67 -1.54 7.70 -3.09
CA ARG A 67 -0.17 8.21 -3.29
C ARG A 67 0.77 7.13 -3.80
N PHE A 68 0.74 5.94 -3.20
CA PHE A 68 1.57 4.81 -3.58
C PHE A 68 1.39 4.44 -5.05
N TRP A 69 0.14 4.25 -5.49
CA TRP A 69 -0.14 3.89 -6.88
C TRP A 69 0.18 5.02 -7.87
N ALA A 70 0.00 6.29 -7.47
CA ALA A 70 0.44 7.42 -8.26
C ALA A 70 1.97 7.45 -8.44
N GLU A 71 2.75 7.10 -7.40
CA GLU A 71 4.21 7.01 -7.51
C GLU A 71 4.66 5.80 -8.35
N MET A 72 4.05 4.63 -8.17
CA MET A 72 4.29 3.46 -9.03
C MET A 72 4.12 3.82 -10.51
N ALA A 73 3.03 4.53 -10.84
CA ALA A 73 2.78 5.01 -12.20
C ALA A 73 3.79 6.06 -12.65
N ARG A 74 4.11 7.05 -11.79
CA ARG A 74 5.06 8.13 -12.08
C ARG A 74 6.46 7.59 -12.41
N TYR A 75 6.92 6.62 -11.64
CA TYR A 75 8.24 6.01 -11.80
C TYR A 75 8.23 4.78 -12.73
N LYS A 76 7.07 4.44 -13.32
CA LYS A 76 6.88 3.31 -14.24
C LYS A 76 7.34 1.98 -13.65
N VAL A 77 7.17 1.81 -12.35
CA VAL A 77 7.55 0.59 -11.65
C VAL A 77 6.54 -0.49 -11.98
N THR A 78 7.04 -1.61 -12.50
CA THR A 78 6.27 -2.83 -12.73
C THR A 78 6.99 -3.99 -12.08
N ARG A 79 6.28 -5.07 -11.76
CA ARG A 79 6.87 -6.28 -11.18
C ARG A 79 7.96 -6.88 -12.06
N ASP A 80 7.74 -6.91 -13.37
CA ASP A 80 8.75 -7.37 -14.34
C ASP A 80 10.02 -6.51 -14.30
N LEU A 81 9.86 -5.18 -14.21
CA LEU A 81 10.99 -4.25 -14.11
C LEU A 81 11.73 -4.44 -12.77
N CYS A 82 10.99 -4.67 -11.69
CA CYS A 82 11.57 -4.96 -10.38
C CYS A 82 12.44 -6.21 -10.43
N ALA A 83 11.89 -7.32 -10.90
CA ALA A 83 12.59 -8.61 -10.95
C ALA A 83 13.80 -8.60 -11.88
N ARG A 84 13.69 -7.95 -13.06
CA ARG A 84 14.73 -8.06 -14.10
C ARG A 84 15.79 -6.98 -14.04
N SER A 85 15.47 -5.79 -13.52
CA SER A 85 16.33 -4.62 -13.72
C SER A 85 16.61 -3.83 -12.44
N ILE A 86 15.61 -3.60 -11.60
CA ILE A 86 15.80 -2.79 -10.38
C ILE A 86 16.44 -3.65 -9.28
N CYS A 87 15.96 -4.88 -9.10
CA CYS A 87 16.43 -5.82 -8.08
C CYS A 87 16.92 -7.16 -8.69
N PRO A 88 17.95 -7.17 -9.56
CA PRO A 88 18.35 -8.35 -10.35
C PRO A 88 18.93 -9.51 -9.53
N GLY A 89 19.27 -9.30 -8.26
CA GLY A 89 19.79 -10.34 -7.34
C GLY A 89 18.73 -10.92 -6.40
N VAL A 90 17.47 -10.52 -6.56
CA VAL A 90 16.34 -10.97 -5.76
C VAL A 90 15.56 -12.01 -6.57
N ASP A 91 15.08 -13.06 -5.90
CA ASP A 91 14.24 -14.07 -6.56
C ASP A 91 13.02 -13.41 -7.20
N SER A 92 12.84 -13.60 -8.51
CA SER A 92 11.71 -13.04 -9.27
C SER A 92 10.35 -13.48 -8.70
N ALA A 93 10.27 -14.65 -8.07
CA ALA A 93 9.05 -15.16 -7.47
C ALA A 93 8.51 -14.26 -6.34
N ILE A 94 9.35 -13.43 -5.72
CA ILE A 94 8.94 -12.45 -4.71
C ILE A 94 7.98 -11.40 -5.28
N PHE A 95 8.10 -11.10 -6.58
CA PHE A 95 7.22 -10.15 -7.26
C PHE A 95 5.97 -10.82 -7.88
N ASP A 96 5.87 -12.15 -7.82
CA ASP A 96 4.70 -12.88 -8.30
C ASP A 96 3.57 -12.86 -7.25
N THR A 97 2.37 -12.47 -7.69
CA THR A 97 1.19 -12.20 -6.85
C THR A 97 0.81 -13.30 -5.86
N ALA A 98 1.18 -14.56 -6.13
CA ALA A 98 0.76 -15.70 -5.33
C ALA A 98 1.39 -15.72 -3.92
N ALA A 99 2.55 -15.07 -3.72
CA ALA A 99 3.28 -15.14 -2.46
C ALA A 99 2.66 -14.30 -1.32
N PHE A 100 1.87 -13.26 -1.64
CA PHE A 100 1.33 -12.30 -0.64
C PHE A 100 -0.19 -12.15 -0.64
N SER A 101 -0.92 -12.92 -1.47
CA SER A 101 -2.32 -12.62 -1.84
C SER A 101 -3.40 -12.91 -0.79
N LYS A 102 -3.12 -13.32 0.45
CA LYS A 102 -4.23 -13.74 1.33
C LYS A 102 -5.12 -12.59 1.80
N ASP A 103 -4.60 -11.35 1.86
CA ASP A 103 -5.35 -10.20 2.41
C ASP A 103 -5.38 -8.98 1.47
N ALA A 104 -4.92 -9.11 0.22
CA ALA A 104 -4.88 -8.00 -0.72
C ALA A 104 -6.26 -7.74 -1.32
N GLY A 105 -6.90 -6.62 -0.90
CA GLY A 105 -8.01 -6.00 -1.63
C GLY A 105 -7.67 -5.75 -3.11
N PRO A 106 -8.66 -5.40 -3.95
CA PRO A 106 -8.60 -5.55 -5.40
C PRO A 106 -7.30 -5.02 -6.01
N SER A 107 -6.55 -5.97 -6.57
CA SER A 107 -5.21 -5.89 -7.15
C SER A 107 -5.09 -5.08 -8.44
N ARG A 108 -6.05 -4.19 -8.72
CA ARG A 108 -6.07 -3.44 -9.98
C ARG A 108 -5.65 -2.00 -9.74
N PRO A 109 -4.64 -1.47 -10.47
CA PRO A 109 -4.50 -0.02 -10.57
C PRO A 109 -5.84 0.53 -11.10
N PRO A 110 -6.37 1.65 -10.57
CA PRO A 110 -7.58 2.25 -11.11
C PRO A 110 -7.36 2.54 -12.61
N SER A 111 -7.95 1.68 -13.44
CA SER A 111 -7.90 1.80 -14.88
C SER A 111 -8.89 2.88 -15.28
N LYS A 112 -8.32 3.98 -15.79
CA LYS A 112 -8.96 5.11 -16.48
C LYS A 112 -9.56 6.19 -15.57
N ARG A 113 -8.95 7.39 -15.67
CA ARG A 113 -9.49 8.74 -15.45
C ARG A 113 -10.92 8.76 -14.87
N ALA A 114 -11.04 8.82 -13.55
CA ALA A 114 -12.19 9.46 -12.95
C ALA A 114 -11.94 10.97 -13.01
N SER A 115 -12.61 11.65 -13.95
CA SER A 115 -12.73 13.11 -13.90
C SER A 115 -13.53 13.46 -12.65
N PHE A 116 -12.84 13.84 -11.58
CA PHE A 116 -13.45 14.32 -10.36
C PHE A 116 -14.08 15.68 -10.63
N LYS A 117 -15.42 15.72 -10.78
CA LYS A 117 -16.18 16.97 -10.82
C LYS A 117 -16.58 17.26 -9.39
N VAL A 118 -15.83 18.14 -8.71
CA VAL A 118 -16.22 18.67 -7.39
C VAL A 118 -17.58 19.35 -7.57
N HIS A 119 -18.63 18.76 -7.01
CA HIS A 119 -19.87 19.49 -6.72
C HIS A 119 -19.91 19.62 -5.21
N GLY A 120 -19.77 20.87 -4.75
CA GLY A 120 -19.84 21.20 -3.34
C GLY A 120 -21.23 20.91 -2.79
N ALA A 121 -21.26 20.31 -1.62
CA ALA A 121 -22.35 20.42 -0.67
C ALA A 121 -21.73 20.28 0.73
N HIS A 122 -21.54 21.43 1.39
CA HIS A 122 -21.42 21.46 2.84
C HIS A 122 -22.82 21.21 3.40
N GLN A 123 -22.96 20.20 4.26
CA GLN A 123 -24.10 20.13 5.17
C GLN A 123 -23.51 20.09 6.58
N GLU A 124 -23.72 21.18 7.30
CA GLU A 124 -23.46 21.29 8.74
C GLU A 124 -24.37 20.30 9.47
N LEU A 125 -23.80 19.54 10.41
CA LEU A 125 -24.57 18.71 11.34
C LEU A 125 -24.70 19.50 12.65
N GLU A 126 -25.90 20.01 12.87
CA GLU A 126 -26.41 20.51 14.16
C GLU A 126 -26.42 19.35 15.18
N TYR A 127 -25.97 19.61 16.40
CA TYR A 127 -25.97 18.66 17.51
C TYR A 127 -26.89 19.24 18.59
N ASP A 128 -28.06 18.65 18.78
CA ASP A 128 -28.96 18.97 19.90
C ASP A 128 -28.49 18.19 21.14
N GLU A 129 -28.22 18.91 22.23
CA GLU A 129 -28.00 18.34 23.57
C GLU A 129 -29.34 18.19 24.29
N ASP A 130 -29.66 16.96 24.72
CA ASP A 130 -30.65 16.67 25.79
C ASP A 130 -29.95 15.93 26.95
#